data_AF-A0A7S2Y7D6-F1
#
_entry.id   AF-A0A7S2Y7D6-F1
#
_cell.length_a   1.000
_cell.length_b   1.000
_cell.length_c   1.000
_cell.angle_alpha   90.00
_cell.angle_beta   90.00
_cell.angle_gamma   90.00
#
_symmetry.space_group_name_H-M   'P 1'
#
loop_
_entity.id
_entity.type
_entity.pdbx_description
1 polymer ?
#
loop_
_entity_poly.entity_id
_entity_poly.type
_entity_poly.pdbx_seq_one_letter_code
_entity_poly.pdbx_strand_id
1 'polypeptide(L)'
;MPQSAAEKAILGMENLTDNELILEAERLAAMDRLLAAAALLRQVGDKTLVQAHHEKLLQMASLMEEAKAEMLAPPEESSGWKKQSESHGHRDYHVYYKILENGSVKCRIDSPVEASLFIPFLAVLNEPDLYQTWIPSWKFPFKVGVSLSAKLEQKGRVQQLVQVQNDFPWPFTKRE
;
A
#
# COMPACT_ATOMS: atom_id res chain seq x y z
N MET A 1 19.60 -11.18 -8.00
CA MET A 1 20.25 -11.81 -6.84
C MET A 1 21.34 -10.87 -6.35
N PRO A 2 21.15 -10.16 -5.21
CA PRO A 2 21.58 -10.68 -3.90
C PRO A 2 20.77 -10.12 -2.69
N GLN A 3 19.44 -10.01 -2.76
CA GLN A 3 18.64 -9.54 -1.60
C GLN A 3 18.57 -10.57 -0.45
N SER A 4 18.71 -11.86 -0.76
CA SER A 4 18.49 -12.96 0.21
C SER A 4 19.57 -13.06 1.30
N ALA A 5 20.82 -12.66 1.04
CA ALA A 5 21.89 -12.71 2.03
C ALA A 5 21.85 -11.52 3.02
N ALA A 6 21.44 -10.34 2.54
CA ALA A 6 21.32 -9.15 3.36
C ALA A 6 20.13 -9.23 4.32
N GLU A 7 19.00 -9.81 3.89
CA GLU A 7 17.85 -10.06 4.77
C GLU A 7 18.13 -11.13 5.84
N LYS A 8 18.93 -12.16 5.52
CA LYS A 8 19.37 -13.18 6.47
C LYS A 8 20.20 -12.62 7.63
N ALA A 9 21.09 -11.66 7.34
CA ALA A 9 21.94 -11.03 8.35
C ALA A 9 21.17 -10.07 9.26
N ILE A 10 20.13 -9.38 8.76
CA ILE A 10 19.34 -8.41 9.52
C ILE A 10 18.46 -9.09 10.60
N LEU A 11 18.09 -10.35 10.39
CA LEU A 11 17.24 -11.10 11.33
C LEU A 11 18.02 -11.98 12.32
N GLY A 12 19.33 -12.22 12.12
CA GLY A 12 20.12 -13.06 13.02
C GLY A 12 19.68 -14.54 13.04
N MET A 13 19.12 -15.04 11.94
CA MET A 13 18.42 -16.33 11.86
C MET A 13 19.18 -17.37 11.03
N GLU A 14 20.45 -17.60 11.35
CA GLU A 14 21.16 -18.78 10.83
C GLU A 14 20.84 -19.99 11.73
N ASN A 15 20.19 -21.02 11.15
CA ASN A 15 19.85 -22.32 11.76
C ASN A 15 18.54 -22.43 12.58
N LEU A 16 17.45 -21.79 12.16
CA LEU A 16 16.13 -22.13 12.70
C LEU A 16 15.56 -23.41 12.09
N THR A 17 14.92 -24.23 12.91
CA THR A 17 14.11 -25.37 12.47
C THR A 17 12.83 -24.88 11.79
N ASP A 18 12.19 -25.75 10.99
CA ASP A 18 10.94 -25.41 10.31
C ASP A 18 9.82 -24.96 11.28
N ASN A 19 9.74 -25.57 12.47
CA ASN A 19 8.79 -25.17 13.50
C ASN A 19 9.08 -23.77 14.06
N GLU A 20 10.36 -23.43 14.27
CA GLU A 20 10.75 -22.10 14.75
C GLU A 20 10.52 -21.02 13.67
N LEU A 21 10.72 -21.36 12.40
CA LEU A 21 10.40 -20.49 11.27
C LEU A 21 8.90 -20.17 11.21
N ILE A 22 8.04 -21.18 11.39
CA ILE A 22 6.58 -20.99 11.44
C ILE A 22 6.21 -20.10 12.62
N LEU A 23 6.68 -20.42 13.83
CA LEU A 23 6.35 -19.67 15.04
C LEU A 23 6.77 -18.19 14.94
N GLU A 24 7.96 -17.92 14.41
CA GLU A 24 8.41 -16.56 14.21
C GLU A 24 7.61 -15.86 13.10
N ALA A 25 7.29 -16.55 12.01
CA ALA A 25 6.47 -15.99 10.95
C ALA A 25 5.09 -15.57 11.48
N GLU A 26 4.44 -16.40 12.31
CA GLU A 26 3.18 -16.08 12.98
C GLU A 26 3.34 -14.87 13.90
N ARG A 27 4.43 -14.80 14.68
CA ARG A 27 4.74 -13.65 15.53
C ARG A 27 4.89 -12.35 14.73
N LEU A 28 5.61 -12.40 13.61
CA LEU A 28 5.79 -11.25 12.71
C LEU A 28 4.48 -10.85 12.04
N ALA A 29 3.65 -11.83 11.64
CA ALA A 29 2.34 -11.60 11.07
C ALA A 29 1.41 -10.89 12.08
N ALA A 30 1.41 -11.32 13.34
CA ALA A 30 0.67 -10.67 14.43
C ALA A 30 1.13 -9.23 14.71
N MET A 31 2.33 -8.86 14.27
CA MET A 31 2.87 -7.49 14.32
C MET A 31 2.66 -6.70 13.02
N ASP A 32 1.84 -7.19 12.09
CA ASP A 32 1.63 -6.64 10.73
C ASP A 32 2.89 -6.58 9.85
N ARG A 33 3.93 -7.35 10.17
CA ARG A 33 5.16 -7.44 9.36
C ARG A 33 5.05 -8.52 8.29
N LEU A 34 4.03 -8.43 7.45
CA LEU A 34 3.61 -9.48 6.52
C LEU A 34 4.71 -9.93 5.55
N LEU A 35 5.49 -9.00 4.98
CA LEU A 35 6.58 -9.35 4.07
C LEU A 35 7.71 -10.11 4.78
N ALA A 36 8.03 -9.73 6.01
CA ALA A 36 9.04 -10.42 6.81
C ALA A 36 8.56 -11.82 7.23
N ALA A 37 7.29 -11.93 7.65
CA ALA A 37 6.66 -13.23 7.93
C ALA A 37 6.68 -14.15 6.69
N ALA A 38 6.30 -13.63 5.51
CA ALA A 38 6.34 -14.37 4.26
C ALA A 38 7.75 -14.83 3.89
N ALA A 39 8.77 -14.01 4.12
CA ALA A 39 10.16 -14.38 3.89
C ALA A 39 10.59 -15.59 4.74
N LEU A 40 10.10 -15.73 5.97
CA LEU A 40 10.36 -16.90 6.82
C LEU A 40 9.55 -18.12 6.36
N LEU A 41 8.26 -17.96 6.05
CA LEU A 41 7.42 -19.07 5.55
C LEU A 41 7.96 -19.68 4.24
N ARG A 42 8.54 -18.87 3.36
CA ARG A 42 9.17 -19.36 2.12
C ARG A 42 10.39 -20.24 2.37
N GLN A 43 11.04 -20.09 3.53
CA GLN A 43 12.22 -20.88 3.92
C GLN A 43 11.87 -22.24 4.53
N VAL A 44 10.63 -22.43 5.00
CA VAL A 44 10.16 -23.70 5.58
C VAL A 44 10.29 -24.82 4.54
N GLY A 45 11.08 -25.85 4.87
CA GLY A 45 11.32 -27.00 4.00
C GLY A 45 10.12 -27.96 3.99
N ASP A 46 9.62 -28.31 5.18
CA ASP A 46 8.46 -29.17 5.37
C ASP A 46 7.15 -28.42 5.12
N LYS A 47 6.60 -28.60 3.92
CA LYS A 47 5.34 -27.98 3.51
C LYS A 47 4.12 -28.49 4.28
N THR A 48 4.21 -29.61 5.00
CA THR A 48 3.09 -30.11 5.81
C THR A 48 2.77 -29.22 7.01
N LEU A 49 3.74 -28.42 7.46
CA LEU A 49 3.57 -27.43 8.53
C LEU A 49 2.89 -26.15 8.05
N VAL A 50 2.85 -25.91 6.73
CA VAL A 50 2.25 -24.73 6.12
C VAL A 50 0.74 -24.92 5.97
N GLN A 51 -0.01 -24.38 6.92
CA GLN A 51 -1.48 -24.36 6.90
C GLN A 51 -2.08 -23.31 5.94
N ALA A 52 -3.39 -23.43 5.66
CA ALA A 52 -4.12 -22.55 4.75
C ALA A 52 -4.04 -21.04 5.07
N HIS A 53 -3.92 -20.66 6.34
CA HIS A 53 -3.77 -19.25 6.71
C HIS A 53 -2.37 -18.69 6.37
N HIS A 54 -1.34 -19.53 6.41
CA HIS A 54 0.00 -19.19 5.93
C HIS A 54 0.01 -18.98 4.41
N GLU A 55 -0.73 -19.81 3.66
CA GLU A 55 -0.87 -19.64 2.21
C GLU A 55 -1.54 -18.31 1.86
N LYS A 56 -2.59 -17.91 2.60
CA LYS A 56 -3.22 -16.59 2.46
C LYS A 56 -2.24 -15.46 2.73
N LEU A 57 -1.39 -15.60 3.76
CA LEU A 57 -0.34 -14.62 4.06
C LEU A 57 0.66 -14.52 2.90
N LEU A 58 1.13 -15.66 2.38
CA LEU A 58 2.03 -15.70 1.23
C LEU A 58 1.41 -15.05 0.00
N GLN A 59 0.13 -15.31 -0.28
CA GLN A 59 -0.60 -14.67 -1.37
C GLN A 59 -0.67 -13.15 -1.18
N MET A 60 -1.00 -12.67 0.03
CA MET A 60 -1.02 -11.25 0.35
C MET A 60 0.36 -10.61 0.17
N ALA A 61 1.41 -11.28 0.62
CA ALA A 61 2.78 -10.79 0.48
C ALA A 61 3.20 -10.69 -0.99
N SER A 62 2.85 -11.68 -1.83
CA SER A 62 3.09 -11.60 -3.27
C SER A 62 2.39 -10.41 -3.92
N LEU A 63 1.12 -10.16 -3.57
CA LEU A 63 0.38 -8.97 -4.06
C LEU A 63 1.04 -7.66 -3.63
N MET A 64 1.54 -7.59 -2.39
CA MET A 64 2.26 -6.42 -1.88
C MET A 64 3.60 -6.21 -2.60
N GLU A 65 4.34 -7.28 -2.87
CA GLU A 65 5.61 -7.23 -3.62
C GLU A 65 5.40 -6.80 -5.07
N GLU A 66 4.37 -7.33 -5.73
CA GLU A 66 3.96 -6.92 -7.08
C GLU A 66 3.55 -5.45 -7.11
N ALA A 67 2.70 -4.99 -6.18
CA ALA A 67 2.29 -3.60 -6.10
C ALA A 67 3.49 -2.67 -5.84
N LYS A 68 4.40 -3.06 -4.94
CA LYS A 68 5.64 -2.32 -4.67
C LYS A 68 6.51 -2.25 -5.92
N ALA A 69 6.71 -3.35 -6.62
CA ALA A 69 7.51 -3.40 -7.84
C ALA A 69 6.89 -2.52 -8.95
N GLU A 70 5.57 -2.58 -9.13
CA GLU A 70 4.84 -1.73 -10.08
C GLU A 70 5.00 -0.24 -9.75
N MET A 71 4.86 0.14 -8.48
CA MET A 71 4.99 1.54 -8.04
C MET A 71 6.42 2.08 -8.19
N LEU A 72 7.44 1.24 -7.95
CA LEU A 72 8.85 1.63 -8.06
C LEU A 72 9.37 1.62 -9.48
N ALA A 73 8.73 0.90 -10.41
CA ALA A 73 9.09 0.92 -11.82
C ALA A 73 8.89 2.35 -12.39
N PRO A 74 9.73 2.81 -13.33
CA PRO A 74 9.53 4.10 -13.98
C PRO A 74 8.20 4.12 -14.77
N PRO A 75 7.47 5.25 -14.81
CA PRO A 75 6.22 5.37 -15.54
C PRO A 75 6.49 5.60 -17.04
N GLU A 76 7.10 4.61 -17.71
CA GLU A 76 7.46 4.69 -19.12
C GLU A 76 6.23 4.63 -20.04
N GLU A 77 6.23 5.40 -21.13
CA GLU A 77 5.15 5.39 -22.13
C GLU A 77 4.96 4.01 -22.78
N SER A 78 6.05 3.26 -22.95
CA SER A 78 6.07 1.88 -23.44
C SER A 78 5.19 0.93 -22.61
N SER A 79 5.01 1.24 -21.32
CA SER A 79 4.20 0.48 -20.38
C SER A 79 2.75 1.00 -20.26
N GLY A 80 2.36 1.98 -21.09
CA GLY A 80 1.01 2.53 -21.18
C GLY A 80 0.73 3.71 -20.24
N TRP A 81 1.72 4.18 -19.48
CA TRP A 81 1.60 5.42 -18.71
C TRP A 81 1.62 6.64 -19.62
N LYS A 82 0.79 7.62 -19.33
CA LYS A 82 0.74 8.91 -20.01
C LYS A 82 0.94 10.01 -18.99
N LYS A 83 1.87 10.93 -19.26
CA LYS A 83 2.07 12.12 -18.43
C LYS A 83 0.89 13.08 -18.63
N GLN A 84 0.18 13.37 -17.53
CA GLN A 84 -0.95 14.30 -17.52
C GLN A 84 -0.49 15.73 -17.26
N SER A 85 0.40 15.91 -16.28
CA SER A 85 0.88 17.24 -15.87
C SER A 85 2.18 17.15 -15.08
N GLU A 86 2.84 18.28 -14.94
CA GLU A 86 3.97 18.49 -14.03
C GLU A 86 3.94 19.90 -13.44
N SER A 87 4.65 20.08 -12.34
CA SER A 87 4.91 21.39 -11.73
C SER A 87 6.37 21.46 -11.31
N HIS A 88 6.96 22.64 -11.49
CA HIS A 88 8.29 23.00 -11.01
C HIS A 88 8.26 24.24 -10.10
N GLY A 89 7.15 24.43 -9.39
CA GLY A 89 6.92 25.58 -8.51
C GLY A 89 7.50 25.40 -7.12
N HIS A 90 6.71 25.70 -6.08
CA HIS A 90 7.11 25.48 -4.69
C HIS A 90 7.39 24.01 -4.34
N ARG A 91 6.77 23.08 -5.05
CA ARG A 91 7.03 21.64 -4.96
C ARG A 91 6.97 21.05 -6.35
N ASP A 92 8.00 20.26 -6.66
CA ASP A 92 8.03 19.48 -7.87
C ASP A 92 7.02 18.33 -7.76
N TYR A 93 6.26 18.10 -8.82
CA TYR A 93 5.49 16.87 -8.94
C TYR A 93 5.23 16.52 -10.40
N HIS A 94 5.01 15.23 -10.64
CA HIS A 94 4.58 14.70 -11.93
C HIS A 94 3.32 13.87 -11.73
N VAL A 95 2.34 14.04 -12.60
CA VAL A 95 1.09 13.27 -12.59
C VAL A 95 1.03 12.41 -13.85
N TYR A 96 0.79 11.13 -13.68
CA TYR A 96 0.62 10.15 -14.74
C TYR A 96 -0.70 9.43 -14.60
N TYR A 97 -1.24 8.96 -15.71
CA TYR A 97 -2.40 8.07 -15.73
C TYR A 97 -2.20 6.93 -16.72
N LYS A 98 -2.90 5.82 -16.49
CA LYS A 98 -2.95 4.67 -17.38
C LYS A 98 -4.39 4.17 -17.46
N ILE A 99 -4.90 4.00 -18.67
CA ILE A 99 -6.21 3.40 -18.91
C ILE A 99 -6.00 1.89 -19.06
N LEU A 100 -6.68 1.11 -18.24
CA LEU A 100 -6.66 -0.35 -18.29
C LEU A 100 -7.67 -0.86 -19.32
N GLU A 101 -7.52 -2.13 -19.73
CA GLU A 101 -8.38 -2.76 -20.75
C GLU A 101 -9.86 -2.77 -20.36
N ASN A 102 -10.16 -2.87 -19.06
CA ASN A 102 -11.52 -2.81 -18.52
C ASN A 102 -12.09 -1.37 -18.42
N GLY A 103 -11.38 -0.38 -18.98
CA GLY A 103 -11.75 1.04 -18.93
C GLY A 103 -11.45 1.73 -17.60
N SER A 104 -10.89 1.04 -16.61
CA SER A 104 -10.49 1.65 -15.33
C SER A 104 -9.26 2.53 -15.51
N VAL A 105 -9.12 3.54 -14.64
CA VAL A 105 -7.97 4.45 -14.65
C VAL A 105 -7.09 4.19 -13.45
N LYS A 106 -5.80 3.94 -13.69
CA LYS A 106 -4.75 4.05 -12.67
C LYS A 106 -4.15 5.45 -12.71
N CYS A 107 -4.00 6.07 -11.55
CA CYS A 107 -3.36 7.38 -11.40
C CYS A 107 -2.08 7.22 -10.57
N ARG A 108 -1.04 7.98 -10.92
CA ARG A 108 0.23 8.03 -10.20
C ARG A 108 0.66 9.48 -10.03
N ILE A 109 1.10 9.84 -8.83
CA ILE A 109 1.62 11.16 -8.51
C ILE A 109 2.99 10.96 -7.86
N ASP A 110 4.03 11.50 -8.50
CA ASP A 110 5.40 11.43 -8.01
C ASP A 110 5.83 12.82 -7.56
N SER A 111 6.18 12.98 -6.29
CA SER A 111 6.67 14.24 -5.73
C SER A 111 7.76 13.97 -4.70
N PRO A 112 8.94 14.62 -4.79
CA PRO A 112 9.94 14.54 -3.75
C PRO A 112 9.41 15.19 -2.47
N VAL A 113 9.60 14.49 -1.35
CA VAL A 113 9.28 14.98 -0.01
C VAL A 113 10.51 14.89 0.88
N GLU A 114 10.62 15.80 1.83
CA GLU A 114 11.66 15.73 2.85
C GLU A 114 11.54 14.41 3.62
N ALA A 115 12.66 13.73 3.84
CA ALA A 115 12.69 12.44 4.54
C ALA A 115 12.09 12.53 5.97
N SER A 116 12.24 13.69 6.62
CA SER A 116 11.64 14.00 7.93
C SER A 116 10.10 13.92 7.93
N LEU A 117 9.46 14.13 6.78
CA LEU A 117 8.00 14.12 6.62
C LEU A 117 7.44 12.73 6.32
N PHE A 118 8.29 11.72 6.08
CA PHE A 118 7.82 10.38 5.72
C PHE A 118 6.88 9.77 6.77
N ILE A 119 7.30 9.76 8.04
CA ILE A 119 6.47 9.22 9.14
C ILE A 119 5.21 10.06 9.37
N PRO A 120 5.29 11.41 9.44
CA PRO A 120 4.09 12.26 9.49
C PRO A 120 3.09 12.01 8.35
N PHE A 121 3.54 11.85 7.10
CA PHE A 121 2.64 11.56 5.99
C PHE A 121 1.94 10.22 6.15
N LEU A 122 2.66 9.16 6.49
CA LEU A 122 2.05 7.85 6.75
C LEU A 122 1.04 7.90 7.89
N ALA A 123 1.34 8.66 8.96
CA ALA A 123 0.41 8.84 10.07
C ALA A 123 -0.89 9.53 9.61
N VAL A 124 -0.80 10.67 8.90
CA VAL A 124 -1.99 11.41 8.42
C VAL A 124 -2.79 10.59 7.41
N LEU A 125 -2.12 9.86 6.51
CA LEU A 125 -2.78 8.97 5.55
C LEU A 125 -3.50 7.79 6.22
N ASN A 126 -3.11 7.41 7.44
CA ASN A 126 -3.72 6.32 8.19
C ASN A 126 -4.77 6.81 9.23
N GLU A 127 -5.06 8.11 9.24
CA GLU A 127 -6.11 8.70 10.08
C GLU A 127 -7.32 9.12 9.24
N PRO A 128 -8.25 8.19 8.97
CA PRO A 128 -9.42 8.45 8.13
C PRO A 128 -10.28 9.60 8.67
N ASP A 129 -10.37 9.75 10.00
CA ASP A 129 -11.14 10.82 10.64
C ASP A 129 -10.63 12.22 10.26
N LEU A 130 -9.38 12.33 9.79
CA LEU A 130 -8.79 13.58 9.32
C LEU A 130 -8.98 13.84 7.83
N TYR A 131 -9.50 12.89 7.04
CA TYR A 131 -9.59 13.02 5.58
C TYR A 131 -10.35 14.29 5.15
N GLN A 132 -11.41 14.66 5.86
CA GLN A 132 -12.18 15.87 5.56
C GLN A 132 -11.42 17.18 5.82
N THR A 133 -10.32 17.13 6.59
CA THR A 133 -9.54 18.31 6.98
C THR A 133 -8.46 18.69 5.96
N TRP A 134 -7.95 17.70 5.20
CA TRP A 134 -6.83 17.91 4.30
C TRP A 134 -7.07 17.44 2.87
N ILE A 135 -8.02 16.51 2.61
CA ILE A 135 -8.37 16.13 1.25
C ILE A 135 -9.15 17.30 0.61
N PRO A 136 -8.66 17.84 -0.53
CA PRO A 136 -9.32 18.97 -1.19
C PRO A 136 -10.79 18.69 -1.45
N SER A 137 -11.65 19.57 -0.92
CA SER A 137 -13.09 19.46 -1.02
C SER A 137 -13.69 20.84 -1.33
N TRP A 138 -14.56 20.91 -2.33
CA TRP A 138 -15.20 22.13 -2.79
C TRP A 138 -16.72 22.01 -2.63
N LYS A 139 -17.34 23.10 -2.19
CA LYS A 139 -18.80 23.21 -2.06
C LYS A 139 -19.43 24.10 -3.13
N PHE A 140 -18.63 24.91 -3.83
CA PHE A 140 -19.05 25.86 -4.85
C PHE A 140 -17.95 26.04 -5.92
N PRO A 141 -18.28 26.14 -7.23
CA PRO A 141 -19.61 26.11 -7.83
C PRO A 141 -20.25 24.72 -7.88
N PHE A 142 -19.49 23.66 -7.63
CA PHE A 142 -19.99 22.29 -7.57
C PHE A 142 -19.50 21.59 -6.31
N LYS A 143 -20.27 20.61 -5.83
CA LYS A 143 -19.93 19.81 -4.65
C LYS A 143 -19.04 18.64 -5.06
N VAL A 144 -17.78 18.64 -4.61
CA VAL A 144 -16.82 17.58 -4.88
C VAL A 144 -15.88 17.40 -3.68
N GLY A 145 -15.56 16.16 -3.33
CA GLY A 145 -14.64 15.83 -2.25
C GLY A 145 -15.23 14.88 -1.22
N VAL A 146 -14.54 14.73 -0.09
CA VAL A 146 -14.92 13.76 0.95
C VAL A 146 -16.06 14.33 1.79
N SER A 147 -17.17 13.61 1.80
CA SER A 147 -18.39 13.97 2.52
C SER A 147 -18.57 13.20 3.83
N LEU A 148 -17.96 12.01 3.91
CA LEU A 148 -17.90 11.17 5.10
C LEU A 148 -16.59 10.40 5.05
N SER A 149 -15.94 10.27 6.20
CA SER A 149 -14.87 9.29 6.41
C SER A 149 -15.02 8.74 7.82
N ALA A 150 -15.05 7.43 7.94
CA ALA A 150 -15.24 6.74 9.21
C ALA A 150 -14.42 5.46 9.27
N LYS A 151 -13.73 5.25 10.39
CA LYS A 151 -13.10 3.97 10.73
C LYS A 151 -14.17 3.00 11.25
N LEU A 152 -14.52 2.00 10.45
CA LEU A 152 -15.54 1.00 10.82
C LEU A 152 -14.97 -0.06 11.76
N GLU A 153 -13.72 -0.49 11.53
CA GLU A 153 -13.06 -1.53 12.31
C GLU A 153 -11.53 -1.37 12.27
N GLN A 154 -10.86 -1.70 13.38
CA GLN A 154 -9.39 -1.79 13.47
C GLN A 154 -9.04 -3.24 13.84
N LYS A 155 -8.35 -3.95 12.93
CA LYS A 155 -7.99 -5.38 13.12
C LYS A 155 -6.55 -5.59 13.57
N GLY A 156 -5.65 -4.67 13.24
CA GLY A 156 -4.23 -4.74 13.57
C GLY A 156 -3.68 -3.37 13.96
N ARG A 157 -2.36 -3.18 13.88
CA ARG A 157 -1.71 -1.87 14.01
C ARG A 157 -1.95 -1.00 12.76
N VAL A 158 -1.92 -1.61 11.57
CA VAL A 158 -2.09 -0.90 10.29
C VAL A 158 -3.28 -1.40 9.47
N GLN A 159 -3.96 -2.45 9.92
CA GLN A 159 -5.12 -2.99 9.22
C GLN A 159 -6.41 -2.33 9.72
N GLN A 160 -7.05 -1.57 8.83
CA GLN A 160 -8.27 -0.82 9.08
C GLN A 160 -9.32 -1.13 8.01
N LEU A 161 -10.59 -1.20 8.42
CA LEU A 161 -11.73 -1.11 7.53
C LEU A 161 -12.27 0.32 7.61
N VAL A 162 -12.25 1.04 6.49
CA VAL A 162 -12.64 2.45 6.41
C VAL A 162 -13.76 2.62 5.39
N GLN A 163 -14.77 3.41 5.74
CA GLN A 163 -15.80 3.90 4.84
C GLN A 163 -15.46 5.33 4.42
N VAL A 164 -15.45 5.61 3.12
CA VAL A 164 -15.21 6.96 2.59
C VAL A 164 -16.26 7.30 1.54
N GLN A 165 -17.16 8.24 1.84
CA GLN A 165 -18.16 8.70 0.89
C GLN A 165 -17.70 9.99 0.20
N ASN A 166 -17.67 9.98 -1.13
CA ASN A 166 -17.26 11.11 -1.95
C ASN A 166 -18.46 11.74 -2.66
N ASP A 167 -18.59 13.07 -2.57
CA ASP A 167 -19.48 13.86 -3.40
C ASP A 167 -18.82 14.09 -4.77
N PHE A 168 -19.62 14.04 -5.84
CA PHE A 168 -19.21 14.36 -7.20
C PHE A 168 -20.18 15.34 -7.85
N PRO A 169 -19.73 16.15 -8.82
CA PRO A 169 -20.60 17.04 -9.56
C PRO A 169 -21.55 16.25 -10.47
N TRP A 170 -22.73 16.81 -10.77
CA TRP A 170 -23.63 16.28 -11.80
C TRP A 170 -22.87 16.14 -13.14
N PRO A 171 -23.04 15.05 -13.92
CA PRO A 171 -24.06 14.00 -13.79
C PRO A 171 -23.67 12.80 -12.90
N PHE A 172 -22.56 12.88 -12.17
CA PHE A 172 -22.12 11.77 -11.33
C PHE A 172 -22.88 11.71 -10.02
N THR A 173 -23.28 10.50 -9.61
CA THR A 173 -23.81 10.24 -8.27
C THR A 173 -22.67 10.07 -7.26
N LYS A 174 -23.00 10.18 -5.98
CA LYS A 174 -22.03 9.93 -4.90
C LYS A 174 -21.43 8.52 -4.99
N ARG A 175 -20.23 8.35 -4.45
CA ARG A 175 -19.53 7.06 -4.39
C ARG A 175 -19.11 6.76 -2.95
N GLU A 176 -19.05 5.47 -2.63
CA GLU A 176 -18.56 4.91 -1.36
C GLU A 176 -17.54 3.82 -1.69
#